data_AF-A0A8I2YLA3-F1
#
_entry.id   AF-A0A8I2YLA3-F1
#
_cell.length_a   1.000
_cell.length_b   1.000
_cell.length_c   1.000
_cell.angle_alpha   90.00
_cell.angle_beta   90.00
_cell.angle_gamma   90.00
#
_symmetry.space_group_name_H-M   'P 1'
#
loop_
_entity.id
_entity.type
_entity.pdbx_description
1 polymer ?
#
loop_
_entity_poly.entity_id
_entity_poly.type
_entity_poly.pdbx_seq_one_letter_code
_entity_poly.pdbx_strand_id
1 'polypeptide(L)'
;MGFEDQIFPEFSSRAPRLQNLKVKARNYSPKQSWKLFDGDAPTLDTLELSECSVPWHSFNLKGLTTLILCNQFRQNIMEFLAMLSPLQDLTHLYIHRSLASATGFLSSTEFHTFQKISLPHLSRLLISAPLSTVIALLACVEVPLETKVGLDCNSEDDFTLSYSPVFSFLAQRMLSSLTFRSLVINSPMFDPRLTFSTLERDCDDFYPTSHQDWDCGIPLKIRIRLNSSPTHGNGDRILSDISSFVPLTNVQSVHVVTPQFSPASNFWRNMSKYLPDVRYIKLSDGFMPNLESTLSVTDLTAHEGAESQGGHADQDPDRILAPALEELVIHSIMFTGRPKSPCYADQMDLQSLFDVLATRKAPGGRLTITRCTEGGQHDPTPFDIDGLWKDGYFREVDRRSR
;
A
#
# COMPACT_ATOMS: atom_id res chain seq x y z
N MET A 1 17.52 -37.36 20.55
CA MET A 1 17.66 -37.07 19.11
C MET A 1 16.33 -36.51 18.66
N GLY A 2 16.33 -35.26 18.19
CA GLY A 2 15.11 -34.63 17.72
C GLY A 2 14.64 -35.28 16.42
N PHE A 3 13.34 -35.23 16.15
CA PHE A 3 12.71 -35.70 14.91
C PHE A 3 13.38 -35.13 13.64
N GLU A 4 14.08 -34.01 13.80
CA GLU A 4 14.83 -33.27 12.79
C GLU A 4 16.03 -34.05 12.21
N ASP A 5 16.67 -34.94 12.96
CA ASP A 5 17.85 -35.66 12.46
C ASP A 5 17.50 -36.86 11.55
N GLN A 6 16.22 -37.27 11.49
CA GLN A 6 15.80 -38.49 10.79
C GLN A 6 15.24 -38.28 9.38
N ILE A 7 14.67 -37.11 9.06
CA ILE A 7 13.97 -36.89 7.77
C ILE A 7 14.92 -36.38 6.68
N PHE A 8 15.95 -35.61 7.04
CA PHE A 8 16.84 -34.98 6.04
C PHE A 8 17.84 -35.89 5.32
N PRO A 9 18.30 -37.04 5.86
CA PRO A 9 19.12 -37.98 5.11
C PRO A 9 18.41 -38.59 3.89
N GLU A 10 17.08 -38.54 3.81
CA GLU A 10 16.34 -39.06 2.65
C GLU A 10 16.34 -38.05 1.48
N PHE A 11 16.43 -36.75 1.79
CA PHE A 11 16.50 -35.69 0.79
C PHE A 11 17.85 -35.56 0.09
N SER A 12 18.89 -36.30 0.50
CA SER A 12 20.16 -36.35 -0.24
C SER A 12 20.10 -37.27 -1.46
N SER A 13 19.09 -38.14 -1.56
CA SER A 13 18.89 -38.98 -2.74
C SER A 13 18.46 -38.15 -3.97
N ARG A 14 18.94 -38.52 -5.16
CA ARG A 14 18.61 -37.83 -6.42
C ARG A 14 17.10 -37.85 -6.69
N ALA A 15 16.56 -36.75 -7.21
CA ALA A 15 15.13 -36.61 -7.47
C ALA A 15 14.84 -36.15 -8.92
N PRO A 16 15.14 -36.97 -9.95
CA PRO A 16 15.16 -36.54 -11.34
C PRO A 16 13.80 -36.26 -11.98
N ARG A 17 12.71 -36.56 -11.27
CA ARG A 17 11.32 -36.30 -11.72
C ARG A 17 10.61 -35.27 -10.84
N LEU A 18 11.29 -34.74 -9.83
CA LEU A 18 10.70 -33.77 -8.93
C LEU A 18 10.54 -32.45 -9.67
N GLN A 19 9.31 -31.97 -9.75
CA GLN A 19 8.98 -30.70 -10.40
C GLN A 19 8.71 -29.61 -9.36
N ASN A 20 8.00 -29.97 -8.30
CA ASN A 20 7.54 -29.04 -7.28
C ASN A 20 8.07 -29.48 -5.91
N LEU A 21 8.76 -28.58 -5.22
CA LEU A 21 9.17 -28.80 -3.84
C LEU A 21 8.68 -27.66 -2.95
N LYS A 22 7.98 -28.04 -1.88
CA LYS A 22 7.58 -27.12 -0.81
C LYS A 22 8.15 -27.60 0.51
N VAL A 23 8.98 -26.78 1.14
CA VAL A 23 9.58 -27.05 2.45
C VAL A 23 9.10 -26.00 3.44
N LYS A 24 8.55 -26.45 4.57
CA LYS A 24 8.19 -25.59 5.69
C LYS A 24 8.77 -26.15 6.98
N ALA A 25 9.71 -25.45 7.61
CA ALA A 25 10.42 -25.97 8.78
C ALA A 25 10.68 -24.88 9.83
N ARG A 26 9.76 -24.71 10.78
CA ARG A 26 9.86 -23.71 11.87
C ARG A 26 11.09 -23.93 12.73
N ASN A 27 11.82 -22.86 13.04
CA ASN A 27 12.95 -22.85 13.98
C ASN A 27 14.09 -23.80 13.61
N TYR A 28 14.13 -24.27 12.36
CA TYR A 28 15.15 -25.18 11.91
C TYR A 28 16.37 -24.40 11.42
N SER A 29 17.44 -24.47 12.20
CA SER A 29 18.77 -23.97 11.87
C SER A 29 19.66 -25.17 11.60
N PRO A 30 19.90 -25.55 10.33
CA PRO A 30 20.72 -26.72 10.05
C PRO A 30 22.12 -26.52 10.64
N LYS A 31 22.51 -27.43 11.55
CA LYS A 31 23.90 -27.51 12.03
C LYS A 31 24.83 -28.17 11.01
N GLN A 32 24.28 -28.88 10.03
CA GLN A 32 25.02 -29.56 8.96
C GLN A 32 24.62 -29.01 7.58
N SER A 33 25.57 -29.02 6.65
CA SER A 33 25.38 -28.60 5.27
C SER A 33 24.21 -29.36 4.65
N TRP A 34 23.11 -28.67 4.38
CA TRP A 34 22.05 -29.22 3.55
C TRP A 34 22.62 -29.57 2.18
N LYS A 35 22.37 -30.79 1.71
CA LYS A 35 22.64 -31.19 0.33
C LYS A 35 21.31 -31.71 -0.21
N LEU A 36 20.51 -30.81 -0.72
CA LEU A 36 19.22 -31.18 -1.26
C LEU A 36 19.44 -31.87 -2.62
N PHE A 37 19.01 -33.13 -2.70
CA PHE A 37 19.10 -34.05 -3.84
C PHE A 37 20.50 -34.30 -4.40
N ASP A 38 21.55 -34.08 -3.60
CA ASP A 38 22.94 -34.07 -4.08
C ASP A 38 23.14 -33.16 -5.31
N GLY A 39 22.30 -32.13 -5.47
CA GLY A 39 22.29 -31.22 -6.62
C GLY A 39 21.72 -31.79 -7.91
N ASP A 40 20.98 -32.91 -7.87
CA ASP A 40 20.40 -33.58 -9.05
C ASP A 40 18.86 -33.65 -8.97
N ALA A 41 18.23 -32.51 -9.28
CA ALA A 41 16.79 -32.37 -9.50
C ALA A 41 16.52 -31.52 -10.78
N PRO A 42 16.93 -31.99 -11.96
CA PRO A 42 16.92 -31.21 -13.21
C PRO A 42 15.52 -30.80 -13.71
N THR A 43 14.47 -31.46 -13.22
CA THR A 43 13.08 -31.12 -13.58
C THR A 43 12.43 -30.16 -12.60
N LEU A 44 13.13 -29.72 -11.55
CA LEU A 44 12.57 -28.88 -10.51
C LEU A 44 12.27 -27.48 -11.07
N ASP A 45 11.00 -27.20 -11.27
CA ASP A 45 10.51 -25.94 -11.83
C ASP A 45 10.07 -24.96 -10.73
N THR A 46 9.63 -25.47 -9.57
CA THR A 46 9.01 -24.68 -8.51
C THR A 46 9.60 -25.06 -7.16
N LEU A 47 10.12 -24.04 -6.47
CA LEU A 47 10.68 -24.18 -5.13
C LEU A 47 10.02 -23.17 -4.19
N GLU A 48 9.33 -23.68 -3.16
CA GLU A 48 8.77 -22.89 -2.08
C GLU A 48 9.46 -23.23 -0.76
N LEU A 49 10.09 -22.22 -0.15
CA LEU A 49 10.79 -22.33 1.12
C LEU A 49 10.10 -21.42 2.14
N SER A 50 9.60 -22.01 3.23
CA SER A 50 8.88 -21.31 4.28
C SER A 50 9.49 -21.55 5.67
N GLU A 51 9.75 -20.48 6.41
CA GLU A 51 10.18 -20.52 7.82
C GLU A 51 11.49 -21.31 8.06
N CYS A 52 12.28 -21.60 7.02
CA CYS A 52 13.53 -22.36 7.09
C CYS A 52 14.76 -21.46 6.88
N SER A 53 15.96 -21.94 7.25
CA SER A 53 17.22 -21.35 6.83
C SER A 53 17.93 -22.37 5.98
N VAL A 54 18.05 -22.11 4.68
CA VAL A 54 18.79 -23.02 3.80
C VAL A 54 20.00 -22.29 3.22
N PRO A 55 21.21 -22.86 3.34
CA PRO A 55 22.37 -22.32 2.66
C PRO A 55 22.18 -22.41 1.14
N TRP A 56 22.13 -21.26 0.48
CA TRP A 56 21.81 -21.16 -0.94
C TRP A 56 22.81 -21.86 -1.87
N HIS A 57 24.08 -21.91 -1.47
CA HIS A 57 25.14 -22.56 -2.24
C HIS A 57 24.92 -24.07 -2.43
N SER A 58 23.99 -24.66 -1.66
CA SER A 58 23.72 -26.09 -1.68
C SER A 58 22.78 -26.54 -2.80
N PHE A 59 22.18 -25.61 -3.52
CA PHE A 59 21.22 -25.96 -4.56
C PHE A 59 21.79 -25.77 -5.96
N ASN A 60 21.53 -26.76 -6.81
CA ASN A 60 21.74 -26.66 -8.25
C ASN A 60 20.36 -26.50 -8.93
N LEU A 61 19.83 -25.27 -8.88
CA LEU A 61 18.45 -24.94 -9.30
C LEU A 61 18.38 -24.58 -10.80
N LYS A 62 19.01 -25.37 -11.65
CA LYS A 62 18.92 -25.15 -13.11
C LYS A 62 17.49 -25.39 -13.59
N GLY A 63 16.97 -24.50 -14.43
CA GLY A 63 15.61 -24.60 -14.97
C GLY A 63 14.50 -24.19 -13.99
N LEU A 64 14.84 -23.64 -12.82
CA LEU A 64 13.83 -23.16 -11.89
C LEU A 64 13.08 -21.96 -12.47
N THR A 65 11.76 -22.10 -12.59
CA THR A 65 10.87 -21.07 -13.15
C THR A 65 10.16 -20.26 -12.06
N THR A 66 9.94 -20.86 -10.88
CA THR A 66 9.20 -20.24 -9.78
C THR A 66 9.95 -20.42 -8.46
N LEU A 67 10.27 -19.30 -7.81
CA LEU A 67 10.90 -19.27 -6.50
C LEU A 67 10.02 -18.49 -5.51
N ILE A 68 9.64 -19.14 -4.42
CA ILE A 68 8.82 -18.56 -3.36
C ILE A 68 9.55 -18.68 -2.03
N LEU A 69 9.90 -17.54 -1.43
CA LEU A 69 10.60 -17.46 -0.15
C LEU A 69 9.71 -16.76 0.87
N CYS A 70 9.34 -17.46 1.94
CA CYS A 70 8.48 -16.93 3.00
C CYS A 70 9.15 -17.07 4.37
N ASN A 71 9.22 -15.97 5.12
CA ASN A 71 9.68 -15.92 6.50
C ASN A 71 11.02 -16.66 6.75
N GLN A 72 11.94 -16.65 5.79
CA GLN A 72 13.27 -17.23 5.99
C GLN A 72 14.05 -16.42 7.03
N PHE A 73 15.03 -17.03 7.68
CA PHE A 73 15.89 -16.34 8.66
C PHE A 73 16.79 -15.32 7.96
N ARG A 74 16.26 -14.10 7.75
CA ARG A 74 16.93 -12.85 7.35
C ARG A 74 18.26 -13.07 6.61
N GLN A 75 18.16 -13.61 5.41
CA GLN A 75 19.32 -13.94 4.60
C GLN A 75 20.07 -12.67 4.19
N ASN A 76 21.40 -12.78 4.04
CA ASN A 76 22.20 -11.69 3.50
C ASN A 76 21.81 -11.46 2.04
N ILE A 77 21.59 -10.19 1.66
CA ILE A 77 21.19 -9.83 0.30
C ILE A 77 22.23 -10.27 -0.75
N MET A 78 23.52 -10.24 -0.44
CA MET A 78 24.59 -10.66 -1.35
C MET A 78 24.56 -12.15 -1.64
N GLU A 79 24.33 -12.97 -0.61
CA GLU A 79 24.17 -14.42 -0.79
C GLU A 79 22.93 -14.75 -1.62
N PHE A 80 21.85 -14.01 -1.38
CA PHE A 80 20.63 -14.12 -2.16
C PHE A 80 20.84 -13.71 -3.64
N LEU A 81 21.53 -12.59 -3.88
CA LEU A 81 21.86 -12.14 -5.24
C LEU A 81 22.78 -13.16 -5.95
N ALA A 82 23.80 -13.68 -5.28
CA ALA A 82 24.66 -14.73 -5.82
C ALA A 82 23.86 -15.99 -6.22
N MET A 83 22.82 -16.33 -5.45
CA MET A 83 21.91 -17.42 -5.75
C MET A 83 20.98 -17.13 -6.92
N LEU A 84 20.50 -15.90 -7.07
CA LEU A 84 19.65 -15.50 -8.20
C LEU A 84 20.41 -15.50 -9.54
N SER A 85 21.71 -15.17 -9.54
CA SER A 85 22.55 -15.08 -10.74
C SER A 85 22.43 -16.27 -11.71
N PRO A 86 22.51 -17.55 -11.26
CA PRO A 86 22.32 -18.69 -12.16
C PRO A 86 20.86 -18.96 -12.60
N LEU A 87 19.85 -18.28 -12.05
CA LEU A 87 18.42 -18.57 -12.30
C LEU A 87 17.86 -17.76 -13.48
N GLN A 88 18.48 -17.92 -14.65
CA GLN A 88 18.12 -17.13 -15.84
C GLN A 88 16.72 -17.46 -16.39
N ASP A 89 16.21 -18.66 -16.12
CA ASP A 89 14.87 -19.13 -16.54
C ASP A 89 13.75 -18.71 -15.57
N LEU A 90 14.07 -17.92 -14.54
CA LEU A 90 13.11 -17.56 -13.50
C LEU A 90 12.02 -16.64 -14.06
N THR A 91 10.77 -17.14 -14.00
CA THR A 91 9.57 -16.42 -14.47
C THR A 91 8.81 -15.76 -13.33
N HIS A 92 8.86 -16.33 -12.13
CA HIS A 92 8.16 -15.84 -10.96
C HIS A 92 9.08 -15.81 -9.74
N LEU A 93 9.19 -14.65 -9.10
CA LEU A 93 9.96 -14.46 -7.88
C LEU A 93 9.08 -13.84 -6.79
N TYR A 94 8.87 -14.59 -5.71
CA TYR A 94 8.12 -14.13 -4.54
C TYR A 94 9.01 -14.17 -3.31
N ILE A 95 9.16 -13.01 -2.66
CA ILE A 95 9.99 -12.84 -1.47
C ILE A 95 9.10 -12.22 -0.40
N HIS A 96 8.95 -12.89 0.72
CA HIS A 96 8.18 -12.40 1.85
C HIS A 96 8.95 -12.55 3.14
N ARG A 97 9.31 -11.40 3.73
CA ARG A 97 9.97 -11.29 5.04
C ARG A 97 11.16 -12.25 5.20
N SER A 98 11.88 -12.50 4.10
CA SER A 98 12.94 -13.51 4.02
C SER A 98 14.34 -12.93 3.96
N LEU A 99 14.48 -11.64 3.66
CA LEU A 99 15.75 -10.95 3.53
C LEU A 99 15.99 -10.05 4.75
N ALA A 100 17.27 -9.94 5.15
CA ALA A 100 17.70 -8.99 6.17
C ALA A 100 17.54 -7.53 5.70
N SER A 101 17.52 -6.60 6.64
CA SER A 101 17.67 -5.16 6.35
C SER A 101 19.00 -4.93 5.62
N ALA A 102 18.97 -4.12 4.57
CA ALA A 102 20.12 -3.83 3.72
C ALA A 102 20.69 -2.43 3.95
N THR A 103 20.40 -1.80 5.09
CA THR A 103 20.87 -0.44 5.42
C THR A 103 22.38 -0.29 5.31
N GLY A 104 23.15 -1.20 5.91
CA GLY A 104 24.62 -1.19 5.81
C GLY A 104 25.15 -1.48 4.40
N PHE A 105 24.39 -2.23 3.60
CA PHE A 105 24.78 -2.58 2.23
C PHE A 105 24.64 -1.38 1.29
N LEU A 106 23.56 -0.60 1.39
CA LEU A 106 23.36 0.60 0.57
C LEU A 106 24.47 1.65 0.75
N SER A 107 25.09 1.71 1.93
CA SER A 107 26.23 2.59 2.22
C SER A 107 27.59 2.00 1.84
N SER A 108 27.65 0.74 1.43
CA SER A 108 28.91 0.05 1.15
C SER A 108 29.44 0.37 -0.25
N THR A 109 30.77 0.37 -0.40
CA THR A 109 31.42 0.44 -1.71
C THR A 109 31.08 -0.78 -2.58
N GLU A 110 30.79 -1.92 -1.96
CA GLU A 110 30.39 -3.17 -2.64
C GLU A 110 29.10 -3.02 -3.44
N PHE A 111 28.15 -2.21 -2.96
CA PHE A 111 26.91 -1.94 -3.68
C PHE A 111 27.17 -1.26 -5.03
N HIS A 112 28.11 -0.31 -5.07
CA HIS A 112 28.42 0.42 -6.30
C HIS A 112 29.20 -0.41 -7.32
N THR A 113 29.91 -1.44 -6.88
CA THR A 113 30.66 -2.34 -7.75
C THR A 113 29.85 -3.58 -8.15
N PHE A 114 28.67 -3.78 -7.55
CA PHE A 114 27.87 -4.97 -7.80
C PHE A 114 27.35 -5.01 -9.24
N GLN A 115 27.62 -6.14 -9.91
CA GLN A 115 27.11 -6.38 -11.25
C GLN A 115 25.61 -6.67 -11.19
N LYS A 116 24.83 -5.97 -12.04
CA LYS A 116 23.40 -6.24 -12.16
C LYS A 116 23.14 -7.67 -12.62
N ILE A 117 22.18 -8.32 -11.97
CA ILE A 117 21.68 -9.64 -12.33
C ILE A 117 20.54 -9.46 -13.31
N SER A 118 20.68 -10.05 -14.50
CA SER A 118 19.61 -10.08 -15.48
C SER A 118 18.69 -11.26 -15.22
N LEU A 119 17.38 -11.03 -15.20
CA LEU A 119 16.33 -12.05 -15.13
C LEU A 119 15.37 -11.84 -16.33
N PRO A 120 15.77 -12.26 -17.54
CA PRO A 120 15.13 -11.84 -18.78
C PRO A 120 13.70 -12.36 -18.95
N HIS A 121 13.36 -13.47 -18.30
CA HIS A 121 12.05 -14.11 -18.38
C HIS A 121 11.13 -13.78 -17.21
N LEU A 122 11.57 -12.90 -16.30
CA LEU A 122 10.79 -12.54 -15.13
C LEU A 122 9.51 -11.84 -15.57
N SER A 123 8.38 -12.46 -15.22
CA SER A 123 7.04 -11.98 -15.56
C SER A 123 6.30 -11.49 -14.32
N ARG A 124 6.68 -11.98 -13.13
CA ARG A 124 6.12 -11.53 -11.85
C ARG A 124 7.20 -11.41 -10.78
N LEU A 125 7.15 -10.30 -10.04
CA LEU A 125 8.03 -10.01 -8.92
C LEU A 125 7.20 -9.51 -7.74
N LEU A 126 7.16 -10.26 -6.65
CA LEU A 126 6.54 -9.83 -5.40
C LEU A 126 7.61 -9.75 -4.31
N ILE A 127 7.80 -8.57 -3.72
CA ILE A 127 8.77 -8.36 -2.65
C ILE A 127 8.06 -7.77 -1.44
N SER A 128 8.14 -8.44 -0.31
CA SER A 128 7.69 -7.96 0.98
C SER A 128 8.89 -7.98 1.95
N ALA A 129 9.46 -6.82 2.24
CA ALA A 129 10.73 -6.69 2.95
C ALA A 129 10.86 -5.28 3.57
N PRO A 130 11.86 -5.03 4.44
CA PRO A 130 12.23 -3.68 4.80
C PRO A 130 12.54 -2.84 3.55
N LEU A 131 12.23 -1.54 3.60
CA LEU A 131 12.38 -0.66 2.46
C LEU A 131 13.80 -0.67 1.87
N SER A 132 14.83 -0.57 2.72
CA SER A 132 16.24 -0.60 2.29
C SER A 132 16.57 -1.84 1.46
N THR A 133 16.03 -2.98 1.86
CA THR A 133 16.21 -4.26 1.17
C THR A 133 15.54 -4.28 -0.19
N VAL A 134 14.33 -3.71 -0.30
CA VAL A 134 13.64 -3.57 -1.59
C VAL A 134 14.47 -2.71 -2.54
N ILE A 135 14.99 -1.56 -2.09
CA ILE A 135 15.85 -0.68 -2.90
C ILE A 135 17.08 -1.43 -3.38
N ALA A 136 17.80 -2.05 -2.46
CA ALA A 136 19.04 -2.74 -2.77
C ALA A 136 18.80 -3.87 -3.79
N LEU A 137 17.74 -4.65 -3.60
CA LEU A 137 17.39 -5.73 -4.52
C LEU A 137 17.04 -5.19 -5.91
N LEU A 138 16.17 -4.18 -5.98
CA LEU A 138 15.77 -3.59 -7.26
C LEU A 138 16.93 -2.93 -8.00
N ALA A 139 17.88 -2.32 -7.28
CA ALA A 139 19.08 -1.74 -7.89
C ALA A 139 20.02 -2.81 -8.51
N CYS A 140 20.05 -4.00 -7.90
CA CYS A 140 20.91 -5.11 -8.33
C CYS A 140 20.23 -6.06 -9.33
N VAL A 141 18.91 -6.02 -9.51
CA VAL A 141 18.18 -6.92 -10.41
C VAL A 141 17.58 -6.15 -11.59
N GLU A 142 17.82 -6.63 -12.81
CA GLU A 142 17.16 -6.13 -14.00
C GLU A 142 15.79 -6.78 -14.16
N VAL A 143 14.76 -5.95 -14.01
CA VAL A 143 13.36 -6.35 -14.13
C VAL A 143 12.86 -5.95 -15.52
N PRO A 144 12.39 -6.89 -16.35
CA PRO A 144 11.76 -6.60 -17.64
C PRO A 144 10.57 -5.63 -17.49
N LEU A 145 10.33 -4.77 -18.49
CA LEU A 145 9.27 -3.76 -18.46
C LEU A 145 7.86 -4.35 -18.33
N GLU A 146 7.65 -5.57 -18.85
CA GLU A 146 6.36 -6.27 -18.82
C GLU A 146 6.12 -7.00 -17.48
N THR A 147 7.10 -6.99 -16.57
CA THR A 147 6.99 -7.67 -15.28
C THR A 147 5.91 -7.02 -14.44
N LYS A 148 5.02 -7.83 -13.90
CA LYS A 148 4.07 -7.39 -12.86
C LYS A 148 4.80 -7.31 -11.53
N VAL A 149 4.80 -6.13 -10.91
CA VAL A 149 5.57 -5.87 -9.69
C VAL A 149 4.64 -5.54 -8.53
N GLY A 150 4.73 -6.35 -7.47
CA GLY A 150 4.12 -6.09 -6.17
C GLY A 150 5.19 -5.79 -5.12
N LEU A 151 5.12 -4.64 -4.47
CA LEU A 151 6.02 -4.27 -3.38
C LEU A 151 5.23 -4.09 -2.09
N ASP A 152 5.62 -4.75 -1.00
CA ASP A 152 5.04 -4.63 0.34
C ASP A 152 6.15 -4.27 1.33
N CYS A 153 6.49 -2.99 1.33
CA CYS A 153 7.59 -2.43 2.08
C CYS A 153 7.17 -2.20 3.53
N ASN A 154 7.99 -2.61 4.49
CA ASN A 154 7.87 -2.13 5.86
C ASN A 154 8.83 -0.96 6.05
N SER A 155 8.38 0.13 6.66
CA SER A 155 9.29 1.19 7.09
C SER A 155 10.29 0.59 8.07
N GLU A 156 11.52 1.07 8.03
CA GLU A 156 12.48 0.76 9.09
C GLU A 156 12.22 1.70 10.26
N ASP A 157 12.59 1.29 11.48
CA ASP A 157 12.31 2.07 12.70
C ASP A 157 13.04 3.43 12.70
N ASP A 158 14.02 3.59 11.81
CA ASP A 158 14.78 4.80 11.61
C ASP A 158 14.12 5.67 10.51
N PHE A 159 13.21 6.57 10.94
CA PHE A 159 12.51 7.54 10.08
C PHE A 159 13.43 8.52 9.34
N THR A 160 14.75 8.40 9.49
CA THR A 160 15.75 9.20 8.77
C THR A 160 15.93 8.75 7.32
N LEU A 161 15.52 7.53 6.97
CA LEU A 161 15.65 7.03 5.61
C LEU A 161 14.59 7.68 4.71
N SER A 162 15.06 8.58 3.84
CA SER A 162 14.24 9.15 2.77
C SER A 162 13.75 8.04 1.85
N TYR A 163 12.45 8.01 1.56
CA TYR A 163 11.85 7.10 0.59
C TYR A 163 12.23 7.44 -0.87
N SER A 164 12.90 8.57 -1.08
CA SER A 164 13.29 9.10 -2.40
C SER A 164 13.97 8.08 -3.31
N PRO A 165 14.94 7.25 -2.87
CA PRO A 165 15.67 6.38 -3.78
C PRO A 165 14.81 5.26 -4.37
N VAL A 166 13.85 4.72 -3.61
CA VAL A 166 12.90 3.68 -4.08
C VAL A 166 12.09 4.25 -5.23
N PHE A 167 11.48 5.40 -4.98
CA PHE A 167 10.58 6.03 -5.91
C PHE A 167 11.33 6.62 -7.10
N SER A 168 12.54 7.15 -6.92
CA SER A 168 13.40 7.59 -8.02
C SER A 168 13.78 6.42 -8.91
N PHE A 169 14.12 5.27 -8.32
CA PHE A 169 14.42 4.06 -9.07
C PHE A 169 13.19 3.56 -9.84
N LEU A 170 12.05 3.47 -9.16
CA LEU A 170 10.77 3.11 -9.79
C LEU A 170 10.39 4.11 -10.88
N ALA A 171 10.60 5.41 -10.65
CA ALA A 171 10.31 6.46 -11.61
C ALA A 171 11.13 6.31 -12.89
N GLN A 172 12.44 6.08 -12.74
CA GLN A 172 13.34 5.88 -13.86
C GLN A 172 13.05 4.60 -14.64
N ARG A 173 12.71 3.50 -13.96
CA ARG A 173 12.61 2.18 -14.59
C ARG A 173 11.19 1.78 -15.00
N MET A 174 10.19 2.14 -14.22
CA MET A 174 8.82 1.62 -14.32
C MET A 174 7.82 2.73 -14.66
N LEU A 175 7.93 3.89 -14.00
CA LEU A 175 6.93 4.97 -14.14
C LEU A 175 7.09 5.83 -15.39
N SER A 176 8.20 5.70 -16.13
CA SER A 176 8.32 6.32 -17.45
C SER A 176 7.21 5.84 -18.41
N SER A 177 6.62 4.66 -18.14
CA SER A 177 5.48 4.11 -18.89
C SER A 177 4.21 3.90 -18.06
N LEU A 178 4.31 3.87 -16.72
CA LEU A 178 3.20 3.55 -15.82
C LEU A 178 2.76 4.78 -15.00
N THR A 179 1.45 5.02 -14.99
CA THR A 179 0.82 6.08 -14.18
C THR A 179 0.06 5.45 -13.02
N PHE A 180 0.31 5.92 -11.80
CA PHE A 180 -0.53 5.55 -10.66
C PHE A 180 -1.88 6.23 -10.77
N ARG A 181 -2.94 5.44 -10.62
CA ARG A 181 -4.32 5.90 -10.75
C ARG A 181 -5.14 5.71 -9.48
N SER A 182 -4.65 4.92 -8.53
CA SER A 182 -5.30 4.70 -7.24
C SER A 182 -4.34 4.84 -6.07
N LEU A 183 -4.87 5.41 -4.99
CA LEU A 183 -4.22 5.56 -3.68
C LEU A 183 -5.15 5.00 -2.59
N VAL A 184 -4.71 3.97 -1.88
CA VAL A 184 -5.41 3.44 -0.69
C VAL A 184 -4.62 3.78 0.56
N ILE A 185 -5.28 4.36 1.55
CA ILE A 185 -4.72 4.76 2.84
C ILE A 185 -5.45 3.96 3.90
N ASN A 186 -4.81 2.92 4.45
CA ASN A 186 -5.43 2.03 5.41
C ASN A 186 -4.68 2.09 6.73
N SER A 187 -5.34 2.36 7.85
CA SER A 187 -4.73 2.43 9.18
C SER A 187 -5.41 1.49 10.18
N PRO A 188 -5.23 0.17 10.04
CA PRO A 188 -5.72 -0.77 11.02
C PRO A 188 -4.90 -0.63 12.31
N MET A 189 -5.56 -0.29 13.42
CA MET A 189 -5.03 -0.39 14.79
C MET A 189 -3.48 -0.27 14.89
N PHE A 190 -2.94 0.90 14.54
CA PHE A 190 -1.51 1.26 14.62
C PHE A 190 -0.54 0.83 13.49
N ASP A 191 -1.01 0.25 12.38
CA ASP A 191 -0.16 -0.11 11.23
C ASP A 191 -0.61 0.65 9.96
N PRO A 192 -0.42 1.98 9.87
CA PRO A 192 -0.83 2.75 8.70
C PRO A 192 -0.10 2.29 7.44
N ARG A 193 -0.86 2.13 6.36
CA ARG A 193 -0.46 1.57 5.08
C ARG A 193 -0.88 2.51 3.96
N LEU A 194 0.04 2.75 3.04
CA LEU A 194 -0.22 3.46 1.79
C LEU A 194 -0.05 2.50 0.63
N THR A 195 -1.09 2.33 -0.18
CA THR A 195 -1.06 1.46 -1.36
C THR A 195 -1.27 2.29 -2.62
N PHE A 196 -0.34 2.19 -3.57
CA PHE A 196 -0.42 2.80 -4.90
C PHE A 196 -0.64 1.70 -5.92
N SER A 197 -1.52 1.95 -6.90
CA SER A 197 -1.77 1.03 -7.99
C SER A 197 -2.00 1.76 -9.31
N THR A 198 -1.68 1.08 -10.40
CA THR A 198 -1.93 1.57 -11.77
C THR A 198 -3.37 1.34 -12.23
N LEU A 199 -4.20 0.64 -11.44
CA LEU A 199 -5.63 0.54 -11.68
C LEU A 199 -6.35 1.82 -11.26
N GLU A 200 -7.40 2.16 -12.02
CA GLU A 200 -8.24 3.32 -11.75
C GLU A 200 -9.00 3.21 -10.43
N ARG A 201 -9.49 2.02 -10.08
CA ARG A 201 -10.10 1.71 -8.78
C ARG A 201 -9.44 0.45 -8.22
N ASP A 202 -8.78 0.56 -7.07
CA ASP A 202 -8.22 -0.63 -6.42
C ASP A 202 -9.36 -1.44 -5.79
N CYS A 203 -9.26 -2.77 -5.87
CA CYS A 203 -10.33 -3.70 -5.45
C CYS A 203 -10.28 -4.00 -3.94
N ASP A 204 -9.35 -3.40 -3.21
CA ASP A 204 -9.00 -3.82 -1.85
C ASP A 204 -9.94 -3.23 -0.80
N ASP A 205 -11.14 -3.80 -0.68
CA ASP A 205 -11.83 -3.89 0.63
C ASP A 205 -11.22 -4.97 1.54
N PHE A 206 -10.32 -5.78 0.99
CA PHE A 206 -9.74 -6.91 1.68
C PHE A 206 -8.32 -6.61 2.14
N TYR A 207 -8.07 -6.77 3.45
CA TYR A 207 -6.75 -6.98 4.00
C TYR A 207 -6.12 -8.18 3.28
N PRO A 208 -5.16 -8.00 2.37
CA PRO A 208 -4.62 -9.13 1.65
C PRO A 208 -3.71 -9.86 2.62
N THR A 209 -4.21 -10.99 3.09
CA THR A 209 -3.52 -11.88 4.02
C THR A 209 -2.59 -12.83 3.30
N SER A 210 -2.68 -12.94 1.97
CA SER A 210 -1.96 -13.93 1.19
C SER A 210 -1.23 -13.35 -0.02
N HIS A 211 -0.21 -14.07 -0.48
CA HIS A 211 0.50 -13.77 -1.73
C HIS A 211 -0.40 -13.93 -2.97
N GLN A 212 -1.49 -14.68 -2.87
CA GLN A 212 -2.43 -14.90 -3.98
C GLN A 212 -3.23 -13.62 -4.30
N ASP A 213 -3.44 -12.75 -3.31
CA ASP A 213 -4.17 -11.49 -3.48
C ASP A 213 -3.42 -10.48 -4.37
N TRP A 214 -2.11 -10.66 -4.52
CA TRP A 214 -1.25 -9.82 -5.38
C TRP A 214 -1.24 -10.27 -6.85
N ASP A 215 -1.91 -11.38 -7.19
CA ASP A 215 -2.04 -11.86 -8.57
C ASP A 215 -3.26 -11.25 -9.30
N CYS A 216 -3.69 -10.06 -8.88
CA CYS A 216 -4.82 -9.34 -9.47
C CYS A 216 -4.53 -8.77 -10.88
N GLY A 217 -3.44 -9.19 -11.51
CA GLY A 217 -3.05 -8.76 -12.86
C GLY A 217 -2.56 -7.31 -12.96
N ILE A 218 -2.42 -6.62 -11.83
CA ILE A 218 -2.00 -5.22 -11.76
C ILE A 218 -0.52 -5.10 -12.17
N PRO A 219 -0.18 -4.26 -13.17
CA PRO A 219 1.21 -4.07 -13.59
C PRO A 219 2.14 -3.62 -12.45
N LEU A 220 1.69 -2.68 -11.61
CA LEU A 220 2.46 -2.19 -10.47
C LEU A 220 1.54 -1.89 -9.29
N LYS A 221 1.83 -2.53 -8.15
CA LYS A 221 1.19 -2.26 -6.87
C LYS A 221 2.28 -2.08 -5.79
N ILE A 222 2.22 -0.98 -5.05
CA ILE A 222 3.19 -0.66 -4.00
C ILE A 222 2.43 -0.42 -2.72
N ARG A 223 2.74 -1.17 -1.69
CA ARG A 223 2.26 -0.98 -0.33
C ARG A 223 3.41 -0.59 0.58
N ILE A 224 3.22 0.43 1.38
CA ILE A 224 4.17 0.90 2.38
C ILE A 224 3.47 0.82 3.73
N ARG A 225 3.94 -0.05 4.62
CA ARG A 225 3.56 -0.09 6.03
C ARG A 225 4.45 0.86 6.83
N LEU A 226 3.87 1.66 7.72
CA LEU A 226 4.62 2.58 8.55
C LEU A 226 4.57 2.07 10.00
N ASN A 227 5.73 1.81 10.59
CA ASN A 227 5.87 1.23 11.93
C ASN A 227 5.56 2.22 13.06
N SER A 228 5.22 3.48 12.79
CA SER A 228 4.88 4.45 13.84
C SER A 228 3.39 4.61 14.04
N SER A 229 3.02 4.67 15.32
CA SER A 229 1.78 5.30 15.76
C SER A 229 1.67 6.69 15.11
N PRO A 230 0.59 7.02 14.41
CA PRO A 230 0.41 8.28 13.67
C PRO A 230 0.30 9.53 14.55
N THR A 231 0.65 9.45 15.83
CA THR A 231 0.30 10.45 16.84
C THR A 231 1.02 11.80 16.69
N HIS A 232 2.08 11.95 15.90
CA HIS A 232 2.89 13.19 15.89
C HIS A 232 3.38 13.69 14.52
N GLY A 233 2.48 14.08 13.61
CA GLY A 233 2.84 14.88 12.41
C GLY A 233 3.66 14.18 11.31
N ASN A 234 4.03 12.91 11.52
CA ASN A 234 4.78 12.13 10.53
C ASN A 234 3.97 11.84 9.25
N GLY A 235 2.64 11.80 9.33
CA GLY A 235 1.78 11.58 8.16
C GLY A 235 1.96 12.65 7.08
N ASP A 236 2.06 13.92 7.48
CA ASP A 236 2.28 15.03 6.54
C ASP A 236 3.67 14.95 5.88
N ARG A 237 4.69 14.53 6.64
CA ARG A 237 6.03 14.29 6.09
C ARG A 237 6.05 13.14 5.09
N ILE A 238 5.43 12.02 5.44
CA ILE A 238 5.38 10.84 4.58
C ILE A 238 4.63 11.15 3.28
N LEU A 239 3.51 11.87 3.36
CA LEU A 239 2.80 12.33 2.16
C LEU A 239 3.60 13.35 1.36
N SER A 240 4.22 14.33 2.02
CA SER A 240 5.06 15.32 1.34
C SER A 240 6.17 14.62 0.56
N ASP A 241 6.86 13.67 1.21
CA ASP A 241 7.88 12.84 0.59
C ASP A 241 7.28 12.09 -0.60
N ILE A 242 6.22 11.31 -0.40
CA ILE A 242 5.57 10.55 -1.48
C ILE A 242 5.15 11.46 -2.64
N SER A 243 4.51 12.59 -2.37
CA SER A 243 4.01 13.53 -3.38
C SER A 243 5.12 14.22 -4.17
N SER A 244 6.31 14.36 -3.56
CA SER A 244 7.49 14.88 -4.25
C SER A 244 8.09 13.86 -5.23
N PHE A 245 7.79 12.56 -5.08
CA PHE A 245 8.40 11.50 -5.88
C PHE A 245 7.43 10.81 -6.83
N VAL A 246 6.17 10.67 -6.42
CA VAL A 246 5.09 10.10 -7.23
C VAL A 246 4.21 11.26 -7.66
N PRO A 247 4.12 11.60 -8.97
CA PRO A 247 3.17 12.61 -9.42
C PRO A 247 1.76 12.08 -9.18
N LEU A 248 1.17 12.52 -8.07
CA LEU A 248 -0.19 12.19 -7.67
C LEU A 248 -1.23 12.85 -8.59
N THR A 249 -0.77 13.70 -9.52
CA THR A 249 -1.62 14.41 -10.48
C THR A 249 -2.53 13.49 -11.28
N ASN A 250 -2.08 12.26 -11.56
CA ASN A 250 -2.84 11.28 -12.35
C ASN A 250 -3.69 10.33 -11.50
N VAL A 251 -3.72 10.50 -10.17
CA VAL A 251 -4.53 9.64 -9.30
C VAL A 251 -5.99 9.99 -9.49
N GLN A 252 -6.79 8.97 -9.82
CA GLN A 252 -8.22 9.07 -10.14
C GLN A 252 -9.09 8.53 -9.01
N SER A 253 -8.55 7.66 -8.15
CA SER A 253 -9.26 7.15 -6.98
C SER A 253 -8.45 7.25 -5.70
N VAL A 254 -9.15 7.57 -4.62
CA VAL A 254 -8.62 7.56 -3.26
C VAL A 254 -9.54 6.75 -2.37
N HIS A 255 -8.99 5.77 -1.66
CA HIS A 255 -9.73 5.02 -0.65
C HIS A 255 -9.05 5.19 0.70
N VAL A 256 -9.79 5.62 1.71
CA VAL A 256 -9.29 5.82 3.06
C VAL A 256 -10.05 4.91 4.02
N VAL A 257 -9.33 4.03 4.70
CA VAL A 257 -9.82 3.07 5.69
C VAL A 257 -9.17 3.41 7.03
N THR A 258 -9.90 4.01 7.97
CA THR A 258 -9.26 4.62 9.15
C THR A 258 -10.07 4.43 10.43
N PRO A 259 -10.05 3.22 11.04
CA PRO A 259 -10.86 2.92 12.21
C PRO A 259 -10.59 3.84 13.41
N GLN A 260 -9.37 4.37 13.52
CA GLN A 260 -8.92 5.21 14.65
C GLN A 260 -8.06 6.42 14.23
N PHE A 261 -7.86 6.61 12.92
CA PHE A 261 -7.04 7.70 12.41
C PHE A 261 -7.98 8.79 11.87
N SER A 262 -8.05 9.93 12.56
CA SER A 262 -8.58 11.16 11.96
C SER A 262 -7.38 11.84 11.31
N PRO A 263 -7.21 11.79 9.98
CA PRO A 263 -6.16 12.55 9.34
C PRO A 263 -6.37 14.02 9.74
N ALA A 264 -5.31 14.70 10.16
CA ALA A 264 -5.43 16.12 10.49
C ALA A 264 -6.00 16.87 9.28
N SER A 265 -6.76 17.94 9.48
CA SER A 265 -7.26 18.78 8.36
C SER A 265 -6.14 19.22 7.41
N ASN A 266 -4.92 19.36 7.93
CA ASN A 266 -3.73 19.70 7.16
C ASN A 266 -3.32 18.60 6.18
N PHE A 267 -3.52 17.33 6.52
CA PHE A 267 -3.24 16.19 5.64
C PHE A 267 -4.07 16.30 4.36
N TRP A 268 -5.39 16.43 4.49
CA TRP A 268 -6.30 16.53 3.35
C TRP A 268 -6.08 17.80 2.54
N ARG A 269 -5.81 18.92 3.22
CA ARG A 269 -5.44 20.19 2.59
C ARG A 269 -4.16 20.09 1.77
N ASN A 270 -3.16 19.38 2.26
CA ASN A 270 -1.92 19.18 1.51
C ASN A 270 -2.18 18.23 0.34
N MET A 271 -2.91 17.13 0.59
CA MET A 271 -3.22 16.13 -0.43
C MET A 271 -4.06 16.69 -1.58
N SER A 272 -4.97 17.64 -1.30
CA SER A 272 -5.82 18.27 -2.31
C SER A 272 -5.05 18.93 -3.44
N LYS A 273 -3.89 19.53 -3.11
CA LYS A 273 -3.02 20.22 -4.07
C LYS A 273 -2.38 19.24 -5.07
N TYR A 274 -2.28 17.97 -4.69
CA TYR A 274 -1.61 16.94 -5.47
C TYR A 274 -2.59 16.01 -6.19
N LEU A 275 -3.91 16.18 -5.97
CA LEU A 275 -4.96 15.27 -6.45
C LEU A 275 -6.03 15.99 -7.31
N PRO A 276 -5.64 16.71 -8.38
CA PRO A 276 -6.59 17.43 -9.23
C PRO A 276 -7.57 16.49 -9.96
N ASP A 277 -7.11 15.31 -10.37
CA ASP A 277 -7.85 14.39 -11.25
C ASP A 277 -8.64 13.32 -10.48
N VAL A 278 -8.75 13.42 -9.15
CA VAL A 278 -9.48 12.44 -8.34
C VAL A 278 -10.97 12.52 -8.65
N ARG A 279 -11.50 11.41 -9.17
CA ARG A 279 -12.91 11.20 -9.53
C ARG A 279 -13.66 10.36 -8.51
N TYR A 280 -12.96 9.49 -7.79
CA TYR A 280 -13.56 8.57 -6.83
C TYR A 280 -12.92 8.73 -5.47
N ILE A 281 -13.73 8.99 -4.44
CA ILE A 281 -13.30 8.93 -3.04
C ILE A 281 -14.14 7.90 -2.31
N LYS A 282 -13.49 6.95 -1.65
CA LYS A 282 -14.13 6.04 -0.70
C LYS A 282 -13.56 6.28 0.68
N LEU A 283 -14.44 6.45 1.66
CA LEU A 283 -14.12 6.54 3.07
C LEU A 283 -14.76 5.34 3.76
N SER A 284 -14.00 4.58 4.54
CA SER A 284 -14.46 3.35 5.16
C SER A 284 -13.97 3.23 6.59
N ASP A 285 -14.78 2.58 7.43
CA ASP A 285 -14.45 2.12 8.79
C ASP A 285 -13.73 3.18 9.61
N GLY A 286 -14.45 3.98 10.39
CA GLY A 286 -13.79 5.03 11.18
C GLY A 286 -14.68 5.98 11.95
N PHE A 287 -13.99 6.77 12.77
CA PHE A 287 -14.50 7.94 13.45
C PHE A 287 -14.09 9.17 12.64
N MET A 288 -15.05 9.91 12.08
CA MET A 288 -14.78 11.14 11.33
C MET A 288 -15.38 12.34 12.04
N PRO A 289 -14.72 12.87 13.09
CA PRO A 289 -15.10 14.15 13.65
C PRO A 289 -14.65 15.19 12.63
N ASN A 290 -15.59 15.82 11.92
CA ASN A 290 -15.34 16.83 10.89
C ASN A 290 -14.99 16.27 9.50
N LEU A 291 -15.88 15.44 8.94
CA LEU A 291 -15.89 15.16 7.49
C LEU A 291 -15.95 16.45 6.67
N GLU A 292 -16.66 17.46 7.18
CA GLU A 292 -16.68 18.82 6.61
C GLU A 292 -15.26 19.39 6.48
N SER A 293 -14.45 19.44 7.54
CA SER A 293 -13.09 20.02 7.46
C SER A 293 -12.11 19.21 6.61
N THR A 294 -12.43 17.93 6.39
CA THR A 294 -11.71 17.05 5.47
C THR A 294 -12.00 17.41 4.01
N LEU A 295 -13.26 17.75 3.70
CA LEU A 295 -13.72 18.04 2.34
C LEU A 295 -13.72 19.53 1.99
N SER A 296 -13.74 20.40 3.00
CA SER A 296 -13.71 21.85 2.92
C SER A 296 -12.29 22.36 3.06
N VAL A 297 -11.70 22.81 1.96
CA VAL A 297 -10.46 23.59 2.00
C VAL A 297 -10.82 25.06 2.25
N THR A 298 -11.50 25.35 3.36
CA THR A 298 -11.76 26.73 3.78
C THR A 298 -10.63 27.23 4.67
N ASP A 299 -10.04 28.33 4.22
CA ASP A 299 -8.75 28.84 4.65
C ASP A 299 -8.74 29.44 6.07
N LEU A 300 -7.69 29.13 6.82
CA LEU A 300 -7.30 29.81 8.07
C LEU A 300 -6.26 30.93 7.83
N THR A 301 -5.97 31.26 6.57
CA THR A 301 -5.12 32.42 6.22
C THR A 301 -5.69 33.77 6.69
N ALA A 302 -6.91 33.80 7.21
CA ALA A 302 -7.50 34.97 7.85
C ALA A 302 -6.87 35.36 9.21
N HIS A 303 -5.94 34.58 9.78
CA HIS A 303 -5.33 34.92 11.09
C HIS A 303 -3.89 35.44 11.07
N GLU A 304 -3.18 35.42 9.95
CA GLU A 304 -1.84 36.00 9.86
C GLU A 304 -1.81 37.17 8.88
N GLY A 305 -2.39 38.29 9.31
CA GLY A 305 -2.16 39.60 8.72
C GLY A 305 -3.29 40.15 7.86
N ALA A 306 -4.20 40.91 8.48
CA ALA A 306 -4.34 42.35 8.19
C ALA A 306 -5.71 42.85 8.66
N GLU A 307 -5.68 43.89 9.50
CA GLU A 307 -6.66 44.97 9.43
C GLU A 307 -6.73 45.47 7.98
N SER A 308 -7.63 44.94 7.16
CA SER A 308 -8.00 45.61 5.91
C SER A 308 -9.48 45.37 5.62
N GLN A 309 -10.17 46.49 5.52
CA GLN A 309 -11.61 46.60 5.37
C GLN A 309 -12.03 46.29 3.93
N GLY A 310 -13.11 45.51 3.79
CA GLY A 310 -14.14 45.74 2.78
C GLY A 310 -13.74 45.53 1.31
N GLY A 311 -13.46 44.29 0.93
CA GLY A 311 -13.48 43.85 -0.47
C GLY A 311 -14.37 42.62 -0.60
N HIS A 312 -15.31 42.62 -1.55
CA HIS A 312 -16.13 41.47 -1.92
C HIS A 312 -15.21 40.25 -2.12
N ALA A 313 -15.30 39.28 -1.22
CA ALA A 313 -14.62 38.00 -1.32
C ALA A 313 -15.21 37.22 -2.50
N ASP A 314 -14.67 37.49 -3.69
CA ASP A 314 -14.81 36.60 -4.83
C ASP A 314 -14.19 35.27 -4.41
N GLN A 315 -15.02 34.23 -4.33
CA GLN A 315 -14.62 32.93 -3.84
C GLN A 315 -13.67 32.31 -4.87
N ASP A 316 -12.38 32.37 -4.54
CA ASP A 316 -11.30 31.78 -5.33
C ASP A 316 -11.62 30.31 -5.69
N PRO A 317 -11.85 29.99 -6.98
CA PRO A 317 -12.23 28.66 -7.43
C PRO A 317 -11.13 27.60 -7.21
N ASP A 318 -9.90 28.01 -6.88
CA ASP A 318 -8.78 27.12 -6.59
C ASP A 318 -8.89 26.37 -5.24
N ARG A 319 -10.01 26.53 -4.51
CA ARG A 319 -10.21 26.01 -3.15
C ARG A 319 -11.02 24.72 -3.05
N ILE A 320 -11.26 24.03 -4.16
CA ILE A 320 -12.05 22.80 -4.16
C ILE A 320 -11.13 21.57 -4.11
N LEU A 321 -11.20 20.77 -3.04
CA LEU A 321 -10.52 19.47 -2.96
C LEU A 321 -11.02 18.56 -4.09
N ALA A 322 -10.17 17.97 -4.92
CA ALA A 322 -10.58 17.02 -5.98
C ALA A 322 -11.68 17.59 -6.90
N PRO A 323 -11.40 18.65 -7.68
CA PRO A 323 -12.42 19.32 -8.51
C PRO A 323 -13.12 18.38 -9.50
N ALA A 324 -12.45 17.30 -9.88
CA ALA A 324 -12.98 16.26 -10.76
C ALA A 324 -13.84 15.18 -10.05
N LEU A 325 -14.20 15.34 -8.78
CA LEU A 325 -14.91 14.32 -8.01
C LEU A 325 -16.29 13.98 -8.63
N GLU A 326 -16.44 12.73 -9.07
CA GLU A 326 -17.65 12.17 -9.66
C GLU A 326 -18.40 11.28 -8.65
N GLU A 327 -17.70 10.64 -7.72
CA GLU A 327 -18.31 9.68 -6.80
C GLU A 327 -17.66 9.74 -5.41
N LEU A 328 -18.50 9.85 -4.37
CA LEU A 328 -18.12 9.81 -2.98
C LEU A 328 -18.85 8.64 -2.29
N VAL A 329 -18.09 7.70 -1.76
CA VAL A 329 -18.61 6.54 -1.02
C VAL A 329 -18.20 6.67 0.44
N ILE A 330 -19.16 6.59 1.35
CA ILE A 330 -18.98 6.59 2.79
C ILE A 330 -19.51 5.24 3.30
N HIS A 331 -18.65 4.44 3.91
CA HIS A 331 -18.97 3.08 4.34
C HIS A 331 -18.64 2.87 5.81
N SER A 332 -19.59 2.39 6.60
CA SER A 332 -19.34 1.98 8.00
C SER A 332 -18.69 3.08 8.86
N ILE A 333 -19.11 4.34 8.67
CA ILE A 333 -18.62 5.48 9.46
C ILE A 333 -19.58 5.77 10.62
N MET A 334 -19.01 6.07 11.79
CA MET A 334 -19.76 6.57 12.94
C MET A 334 -19.72 8.10 12.95
N PHE A 335 -20.89 8.73 12.76
CA PHE A 335 -21.04 10.18 12.89
C PHE A 335 -21.18 10.53 14.37
N THR A 336 -20.44 11.51 14.88
CA THR A 336 -20.59 11.95 16.28
C THR A 336 -21.07 13.37 16.38
N GLY A 337 -22.38 13.52 16.38
CA GLY A 337 -22.98 14.69 16.99
C GLY A 337 -22.60 14.70 18.47
N ARG A 338 -21.81 15.67 18.93
CA ARG A 338 -21.83 15.98 20.37
C ARG A 338 -23.24 16.50 20.65
N PRO A 339 -24.05 15.84 21.48
CA PRO A 339 -25.40 16.33 21.78
C PRO A 339 -25.24 17.58 22.64
N LYS A 340 -25.30 18.77 22.01
CA LYS A 340 -25.49 20.02 22.76
C LYS A 340 -26.96 20.22 23.16
N SER A 341 -27.89 19.43 22.60
CA SER A 341 -29.30 19.44 22.97
C SER A 341 -29.98 18.13 22.49
N PRO A 342 -30.85 17.50 23.30
CA PRO A 342 -31.51 16.24 22.98
C PRO A 342 -32.54 16.30 21.84
N CYS A 343 -32.75 17.46 21.20
CA CYS A 343 -33.81 17.64 20.20
C CYS A 343 -33.32 17.92 18.77
N TYR A 344 -32.00 18.06 18.52
CA TYR A 344 -31.47 18.48 17.20
C TYR A 344 -30.10 17.86 16.85
N ALA A 345 -29.70 16.76 17.50
CA ALA A 345 -28.34 16.21 17.37
C ALA A 345 -28.08 15.42 16.07
N ASP A 346 -29.12 15.05 15.30
CA ASP A 346 -29.00 14.06 14.22
C ASP A 346 -28.69 14.66 12.83
N GLN A 347 -28.72 15.99 12.67
CA GLN A 347 -28.61 16.63 11.34
C GLN A 347 -27.30 17.36 11.05
N MET A 348 -26.49 17.69 12.06
CA MET A 348 -25.42 18.68 11.87
C MET A 348 -24.24 18.19 11.01
N ASP A 349 -23.87 16.91 11.09
CA ASP A 349 -22.70 16.37 10.35
C ASP A 349 -23.03 15.96 8.90
N LEU A 350 -24.27 15.50 8.64
CA LEU A 350 -24.72 15.16 7.29
C LEU A 350 -25.11 16.42 6.50
N GLN A 351 -25.76 17.38 7.16
CA GLN A 351 -26.13 18.64 6.50
C GLN A 351 -24.87 19.42 6.10
N SER A 352 -23.85 19.48 6.96
CA SER A 352 -22.59 20.13 6.59
C SER A 352 -21.91 19.42 5.42
N LEU A 353 -21.91 18.08 5.37
CA LEU A 353 -21.45 17.33 4.20
C LEU A 353 -22.24 17.73 2.94
N PHE A 354 -23.57 17.78 3.00
CA PHE A 354 -24.39 18.18 1.86
C PHE A 354 -24.12 19.62 1.44
N ASP A 355 -23.92 20.54 2.38
CA ASP A 355 -23.59 21.94 2.11
C ASP A 355 -22.22 22.05 1.42
N VAL A 356 -21.24 21.26 1.85
CA VAL A 356 -19.92 21.16 1.18
C VAL A 356 -20.05 20.57 -0.23
N LEU A 357 -20.87 19.55 -0.42
CA LEU A 357 -21.13 19.00 -1.76
C LEU A 357 -21.93 19.96 -2.65
N ALA A 358 -22.84 20.74 -2.08
CA ALA A 358 -23.65 21.74 -2.79
C ALA A 358 -22.82 22.97 -3.22
N THR A 359 -21.87 23.40 -2.38
CA THR A 359 -20.96 24.51 -2.71
C THR A 359 -19.97 24.13 -3.83
N ARG A 360 -19.68 22.84 -3.99
CA ARG A 360 -18.97 22.32 -5.17
C ARG A 360 -19.92 22.40 -6.36
N LYS A 361 -19.80 23.46 -7.16
CA LYS A 361 -20.48 23.61 -8.46
C LYS A 361 -20.02 22.57 -9.51
N ALA A 362 -19.55 21.40 -9.09
CA ALA A 362 -19.10 20.31 -9.94
C ALA A 362 -20.32 19.57 -10.51
N PRO A 363 -20.37 19.30 -11.82
CA PRO A 363 -21.54 18.69 -12.44
C PRO A 363 -21.64 17.19 -12.14
N GLY A 364 -22.74 16.78 -11.48
CA GLY A 364 -23.34 15.45 -11.62
C GLY A 364 -22.59 14.28 -10.99
N GLY A 365 -22.41 14.30 -9.67
CA GLY A 365 -21.79 13.18 -8.96
C GLY A 365 -22.74 12.35 -8.09
N ARG A 366 -22.23 11.20 -7.64
CA ARG A 366 -22.97 10.19 -6.86
C ARG A 366 -22.44 10.09 -5.44
N LEU A 367 -23.33 10.21 -4.46
CA LEU A 367 -23.03 9.97 -3.05
C LEU A 367 -23.67 8.67 -2.62
N THR A 368 -22.86 7.77 -2.07
CA THR A 368 -23.34 6.51 -1.51
C THR A 368 -22.86 6.39 -0.06
N ILE A 369 -23.79 6.47 0.89
CA ILE A 369 -23.57 6.23 2.31
C ILE A 369 -24.13 4.85 2.64
N THR A 370 -23.32 3.96 3.21
CA THR A 370 -23.77 2.60 3.54
C THR A 370 -23.27 2.15 4.91
N ARG A 371 -24.11 1.41 5.64
CA ARG A 371 -23.81 0.84 6.96
C ARG A 371 -23.30 1.85 7.99
N CYS A 372 -23.65 3.13 7.84
CA CYS A 372 -23.20 4.16 8.77
C CYS A 372 -24.12 4.21 9.98
N THR A 373 -23.59 4.70 11.10
CA THR A 373 -24.32 4.77 12.38
C THR A 373 -24.25 6.18 12.96
N GLU A 374 -25.34 6.64 13.57
CA GLU A 374 -25.37 7.87 14.35
C GLU A 374 -24.91 7.58 15.78
N GLY A 375 -23.85 8.26 16.22
CA GLY A 375 -23.29 8.12 17.56
C GLY A 375 -24.10 8.91 18.59
N GLY A 376 -24.39 8.28 19.74
CA GLY A 376 -25.17 8.87 20.84
C GLY A 376 -26.34 8.01 21.31
N GLN A 377 -26.71 6.98 20.55
CA GLN A 377 -27.72 6.01 20.94
C GLN A 377 -27.10 4.80 21.65
N HIS A 378 -27.82 4.21 22.60
CA HIS A 378 -27.40 2.99 23.30
C HIS A 378 -27.32 1.76 22.39
N ASP A 379 -27.98 1.81 21.22
CA ASP A 379 -27.93 0.82 20.15
C ASP A 379 -28.02 1.55 18.79
N PRO A 380 -26.90 1.88 18.12
CA PRO A 380 -26.95 2.59 16.85
C PRO A 380 -27.52 1.70 15.74
N THR A 381 -28.64 2.11 15.13
CA THR A 381 -29.18 1.46 13.93
C THR A 381 -28.42 1.90 12.67
N PRO A 382 -27.92 0.97 11.85
CA PRO A 382 -27.25 1.31 10.61
C PRO A 382 -28.25 1.84 9.56
N PHE A 383 -27.80 2.82 8.76
CA PHE A 383 -28.58 3.37 7.66
C PHE A 383 -27.77 3.39 6.35
N ASP A 384 -28.51 3.32 5.24
CA ASP A 384 -27.99 3.45 3.88
C ASP A 384 -28.68 4.66 3.21
N ILE A 385 -27.92 5.51 2.50
CA ILE A 385 -28.40 6.62 1.66
C ILE A 385 -27.70 6.51 0.29
N ASP A 386 -28.47 6.51 -0.80
CA ASP A 386 -27.94 6.69 -2.15
C ASP A 386 -28.56 7.96 -2.75
N GLY A 387 -27.73 8.81 -3.34
CA GLY A 387 -28.16 10.11 -3.85
C GLY A 387 -27.28 10.64 -4.96
N LEU A 388 -27.85 11.59 -5.71
CA LEU A 388 -27.14 12.30 -6.76
C LEU A 388 -27.02 13.77 -6.36
N TRP A 389 -25.85 14.38 -6.57
CA TRP A 389 -25.71 15.83 -6.48
C TRP A 389 -25.52 16.42 -7.87
N LYS A 390 -26.30 17.45 -8.19
CA LYS A 390 -26.20 18.16 -9.47
C LYS A 390 -26.55 19.63 -9.28
N ASP A 391 -25.76 20.51 -9.89
CA ASP A 391 -26.01 21.96 -9.94
C ASP A 391 -26.18 22.61 -8.54
N GLY A 392 -25.44 22.10 -7.55
CA GLY A 392 -25.50 22.59 -6.17
C GLY A 392 -26.68 22.08 -5.34
N TYR A 393 -27.42 21.09 -5.83
CA TYR A 393 -28.51 20.44 -5.08
C TYR A 393 -28.23 18.95 -4.90
N PHE A 394 -28.35 18.47 -3.66
CA PHE A 394 -28.38 17.04 -3.36
C PHE A 394 -29.80 16.51 -3.47
N ARG A 395 -30.00 15.44 -4.22
CA ARG A 395 -31.26 14.71 -4.33
C ARG A 395 -31.06 13.30 -3.82
N GLU A 396 -31.64 13.04 -2.65
CA GLU A 396 -31.77 11.69 -2.10
C GLU A 396 -32.62 10.83 -3.05
N VAL A 397 -32.09 9.66 -3.43
CA VAL A 397 -32.76 8.71 -4.33
C VAL A 397 -33.41 7.59 -3.52
N ASP A 398 -32.73 7.10 -2.49
CA ASP A 398 -33.20 6.03 -1.62
C ASP A 398 -32.56 6.14 -0.23
N ARG A 399 -33.36 5.95 0.82
CA ARG A 399 -32.89 5.83 2.20
C ARG A 399 -33.55 4.64 2.86
N ARG A 400 -32.71 3.75 3.37
CA ARG A 400 -33.14 2.50 4.02
C ARG A 400 -32.55 2.45 5.42
N SER A 401 -33.43 2.40 6.42
CA SER A 401 -33.09 1.92 7.76
C SER A 401 -33.08 0.40 7.74
N ARG A 402 -32.04 -0.21 8.33
CA ARG A 402 -31.92 -1.68 8.42
C ARG A 402 -32.37 -2.21 9.75
#